data_AF-A0AB74I4N0-F1
#
_entry.id   AF-A0AB74I4N0-F1
#
_cell.length_a   1.000
_cell.length_b   1.000
_cell.length_c   1.000
_cell.angle_alpha   90.00
_cell.angle_beta   90.00
_cell.angle_gamma   90.00
#
_symmetry.space_group_name_H-M   'P 1'
#
loop_
_entity.id
_entity.type
_entity.pdbx_description
1 polymer ?
#
loop_
_entity_poly.entity_id
_entity_poly.type
_entity_poly.pdbx_seq_one_letter_code
_entity_poly.pdbx_strand_id
1 'polypeptide(L)' 'MIIDVEKLVKQLGKPYHEIYSHGLIPYKTKPYGAIDDDTARLNIKREGIYLAFINNSEKNLKK' A
#
# COMPACT_ATOMS: atom_id res chain seq x y z
N MET A 1 -1.01 14.79 7.38
CA MET A 1 -1.24 15.31 6.01
C MET A 1 -2.68 15.03 5.62
N ILE A 2 -3.25 15.69 4.60
CA ILE A 2 -4.60 15.36 4.13
C ILE A 2 -4.48 14.29 3.06
N ILE A 3 -5.10 13.14 3.30
CA ILE A 3 -5.24 12.06 2.32
C ILE A 3 -6.66 12.14 1.75
N ASP A 4 -6.76 12.14 0.42
CA ASP A 4 -8.04 12.06 -0.29
C ASP A 4 -8.49 10.59 -0.32
N VAL A 5 -9.26 10.20 0.70
CA VAL A 5 -9.73 8.81 0.88
C VAL A 5 -10.66 8.39 -0.26
N GLU A 6 -11.48 9.31 -0.79
CA GLU A 6 -12.38 9.00 -1.91
C GLU A 6 -11.57 8.61 -3.16
N LYS A 7 -10.51 9.37 -3.49
CA LYS A 7 -9.62 9.00 -4.59
C LYS A 7 -8.90 7.69 -4.33
N LEU A 8 -8.47 7.42 -3.09
CA LEU A 8 -7.83 6.13 -2.75
C LEU A 8 -8.78 4.94 -2.97
N VAL A 9 -10.03 5.04 -2.54
CA VAL A 9 -11.04 3.97 -2.73
C VAL A 9 -11.27 3.69 -4.22
N LYS A 10 -11.22 4.73 -5.07
CA LYS A 10 -11.30 4.56 -6.54
C LYS A 10 -10.09 3.85 -7.16
N GLN A 11 -8.99 3.67 -6.42
CA GLN A 11 -7.81 2.94 -6.87
C GLN A 11 -7.70 1.53 -6.26
N LEU A 12 -8.74 1.01 -5.59
CA LEU A 12 -8.72 -0.38 -5.12
C LEU A 12 -8.46 -1.36 -6.27
N GLY A 13 -7.65 -2.38 -6.02
CA GLY A 13 -7.18 -3.33 -7.02
C GLY A 13 -5.96 -2.88 -7.83
N LYS A 14 -5.53 -1.60 -7.71
CA LYS A 14 -4.27 -1.14 -8.31
C LYS A 14 -3.06 -1.53 -7.45
N PRO A 15 -1.90 -1.78 -8.07
CA PRO A 15 -0.67 -2.05 -7.34
C PRO A 15 -0.17 -0.79 -6.62
N TYR A 16 0.59 -0.98 -5.54
CA TYR A 16 1.18 0.10 -4.75
C TYR A 16 1.94 1.14 -5.60
N HIS A 17 2.70 0.69 -6.62
CA HIS A 17 3.50 1.59 -7.43
C HIS A 17 2.64 2.61 -8.20
N GLU A 18 1.46 2.23 -8.69
CA GLU A 18 0.55 3.16 -9.39
C GLU A 18 0.00 4.22 -8.41
N ILE A 19 -0.45 3.77 -7.24
CA ILE A 19 -1.03 4.65 -6.21
C ILE A 19 0.02 5.65 -5.70
N TYR A 20 1.26 5.20 -5.51
CA TYR A 20 2.37 6.06 -5.12
C TYR A 20 2.77 7.03 -6.25
N SER A 21 2.89 6.56 -7.49
CA SER A 21 3.23 7.39 -8.66
C SER A 21 2.18 8.48 -8.93
N HIS A 22 0.90 8.24 -8.61
CA HIS A 22 -0.15 9.26 -8.68
C HIS A 22 -0.15 10.25 -7.51
N GLY A 23 0.76 10.10 -6.54
CA GLY A 23 0.87 11.00 -5.38
C GLY A 23 -0.28 10.90 -4.39
N LEU A 24 -1.07 9.81 -4.44
CA LEU A 24 -2.23 9.62 -3.56
C LEU A 24 -1.84 9.21 -2.14
N ILE A 25 -0.65 8.61 -1.99
CA ILE A 25 -0.02 8.35 -0.71
C ILE A 25 1.38 8.97 -0.69
N PRO A 26 1.84 9.49 0.45
CA PRO A 26 3.14 10.18 0.52
C PRO A 26 4.29 9.30 0.97
N TYR A 27 4.02 8.06 1.35
CA TYR A 27 5.02 7.19 1.93
C TYR A 27 5.77 6.49 0.83
N LYS A 28 7.08 6.78 0.73
CA LYS A 28 8.02 6.04 -0.13
C LYS A 28 8.27 4.62 0.38
N THR A 29 8.00 4.37 1.68
CA THR A 29 8.11 3.06 2.30
C THR A 29 7.21 2.07 1.57
N LYS A 30 7.84 1.05 0.98
CA LYS A 30 7.10 0.00 0.27
C LYS A 30 6.26 -0.83 1.27
N PRO A 31 5.08 -1.32 0.86
CA PRO A 31 4.33 -2.28 1.64
C PRO A 31 5.19 -3.53 1.85
N TYR A 32 5.08 -4.12 3.03
CA TYR A 32 5.85 -5.30 3.41
C TYR A 32 4.93 -6.38 3.99
N GLY A 33 5.19 -7.63 3.61
CA GLY A 33 4.53 -8.81 4.15
C GLY A 33 5.59 -9.84 4.55
N ALA A 34 5.28 -10.69 5.53
CA ALA A 34 6.13 -11.84 5.81
C ALA A 34 6.12 -12.81 4.61
N ILE A 35 7.12 -13.69 4.52
CA ILE A 35 7.21 -14.66 3.40
C ILE A 35 5.98 -15.58 3.42
N ASP A 36 5.38 -15.86 4.55
CA ASP A 36 4.15 -16.66 4.70
C ASP A 36 2.86 -15.83 4.58
N ASP A 37 2.93 -14.51 4.39
CA ASP A 37 1.78 -13.62 4.29
C ASP A 37 1.40 -13.36 2.82
N ASP A 38 0.16 -13.68 2.48
CA ASP A 38 -0.45 -13.39 1.17
C ASP A 38 -0.70 -11.88 0.96
N THR A 39 -0.46 -11.06 2.00
CA THR A 39 -0.61 -9.61 1.96
C THR A 39 0.65 -8.87 2.33
N ALA A 40 0.88 -7.74 1.66
CA ALA A 40 1.88 -6.75 2.03
C ALA A 40 1.17 -5.49 2.55
N ARG A 41 1.66 -4.98 3.67
CA ARG A 41 0.95 -4.02 4.50
C ARG A 41 1.72 -2.71 4.57
N LEU A 42 0.99 -1.61 4.50
CA LEU A 42 1.51 -0.27 4.71
C LEU A 42 0.67 0.43 5.77
N ASN A 43 1.27 0.63 6.95
CA ASN A 43 0.60 1.29 8.06
C ASN A 43 0.95 2.79 8.07
N ILE A 44 -0.04 3.60 7.75
CA ILE A 44 0.03 5.05 7.70
C ILE A 44 -0.52 5.60 9.03
N LYS A 45 0.24 5.41 10.10
CA LYS A 45 -0.22 5.66 11.48
C LYS A 45 -0.62 7.12 11.75
N ARG A 46 0.07 8.08 11.12
CA ARG A 46 -0.18 9.52 11.34
C ARG A 46 -1.55 9.94 10.79
N GLU A 47 -2.00 9.31 9.71
CA GLU A 47 -3.28 9.58 9.06
C GLU A 47 -4.36 8.55 9.44
N GLY A 48 -4.03 7.55 10.27
CA GLY A 48 -4.97 6.53 10.73
C GLY A 48 -5.42 5.54 9.65
N ILE A 49 -4.62 5.36 8.59
CA ILE A 49 -4.97 4.52 7.44
C ILE A 49 -4.11 3.26 7.41
N TYR A 50 -4.74 2.13 7.13
CA TYR A 50 -4.07 0.85 6.89
C TYR A 50 -4.37 0.39 5.46
N LEU A 51 -3.31 0.17 4.66
CA LEU A 51 -3.42 -0.35 3.30
C LEU A 51 -2.84 -1.76 3.25
N ALA A 52 -3.60 -2.69 2.67
CA ALA A 52 -3.15 -4.04 2.39
C ALA A 52 -3.17 -4.28 0.88
N PHE A 53 -2.11 -4.89 0.37
CA PHE A 53 -1.93 -5.24 -1.02
C PHE A 53 -1.74 -6.74 -1.13
N ILE A 54 -2.19 -7.33 -2.23
CA ILE A 54 -1.89 -8.74 -2.52
C ILE A 54 -0.37 -8.86 -2.72
N ASN A 55 0.26 -9.68 -1.90
CA ASN A 55 1.64 -10.09 -2.06
C ASN A 55 1.62 -11.25 -3.05
N ASN A 56 1.91 -10.96 -4.33
CA ASN A 56 2.04 -11.97 -5.39
C ASN A 56 2.77 -13.22 -4.85
N SER A 57 2.39 -14.42 -5.30
CA SER A 57 3.01 -15.72 -5.01
C SER A 57 4.55 -15.74 -5.04
N GLU A 58 5.18 -14.86 -5.83
CA GLU A 58 6.64 -14.68 -5.86
C GLU A 58 7.24 -14.04 -4.59
N LYS A 59 6.41 -13.44 -3.72
CA LYS A 59 6.77 -12.85 -2.42
C LYS A 59 7.93 -11.85 -2.54
N ASN A 60 7.90 -11.07 -3.61
CA ASN A 60 8.96 -10.13 -3.99
C ASN A 60 8.97 -8.83 -3.15
N LEU A 61 7.98 -8.63 -2.28
CA LEU A 61 7.93 -7.53 -1.31
C LEU A 61 8.73 -7.90 -0.06
N LYS A 62 10.04 -8.07 -0.24
CA LYS A 62 11.00 -8.33 0.85
C LYS A 62 11.39 -7.03 1.56
N LYS A 63 11.80 -7.16 2.82
CA LYS A 63 12.24 -6.05 3.68
C LYS A 63 13.51 -5.39 3.16
#